data_AF-A0A351WS60-F1
#
_entry.id   AF-A0A351WS60-F1
#
_cell.length_a   1.000
_cell.length_b   1.000
_cell.length_c   1.000
_cell.angle_alpha   90.00
_cell.angle_beta   90.00
_cell.angle_gamma   90.00
#
_symmetry.space_group_name_H-M   'P 1'
#
loop_
_entity.id
_entity.type
_entity.pdbx_description
1 polymer ?
#
loop_
_entity_poly.entity_id
_entity_poly.type
_entity_poly.pdbx_seq_one_letter_code
_entity_poly.pdbx_strand_id
1 'polypeptide(L)' 'MKVQEIKEMAQRMEIQTGKLKKSELIRLIQRTEGNCDCFDSGRSAECGQQGCLWGEDCN' A
#
# COMPACT_ATOMS: atom_id res chain seq x y z
N MET A 1 -3.00 7.41 6.50
CA MET A 1 -1.53 7.66 6.41
C MET A 1 -1.21 8.76 5.40
N LYS A 2 -0.24 9.64 5.69
CA LYS A 2 0.21 10.68 4.75
C LYS A 2 1.11 10.08 3.67
N VAL A 3 1.07 10.64 2.45
CA VAL A 3 1.91 10.18 1.32
C VAL A 3 3.41 10.22 1.64
N GLN A 4 3.84 11.17 2.48
CA GLN A 4 5.23 11.26 2.92
C GLN A 4 5.68 10.02 3.70
N GLU A 5 4.86 9.56 4.66
CA GLU A 5 5.14 8.37 5.48
C GLU A 5 5.22 7.10 4.60
N ILE A 6 4.33 7.00 3.60
CA ILE A 6 4.31 5.90 2.62
C ILE A 6 5.62 5.88 1.82
N LYS A 7 6.11 7.05 1.39
CA LYS A 7 7.37 7.15 0.65
C LYS A 7 8.56 6.73 1.52
N GLU A 8 8.57 7.10 2.79
CA GLU A 8 9.62 6.69 3.73
C GLU A 8 9.63 5.17 3.94
N MET A 9 8.47 4.54 4.10
CA MET A 9 8.36 3.07 4.15
C MET A 9 8.89 2.42 2.87
N ALA A 10 8.43 2.88 1.71
CA ALA A 10 8.86 2.37 0.42
C ALA A 10 10.40 2.51 0.22
N GLN A 11 10.99 3.63 0.62
CA GLN A 11 12.43 3.86 0.54
C GLN A 11 13.24 2.89 1.44
N ARG A 12 12.75 2.60 2.65
CA ARG A 12 13.37 1.60 3.55
C ARG A 12 13.35 0.18 2.97
N MET A 13 12.44 -0.07 2.04
CA MET A 13 12.29 -1.34 1.31
C MET A 13 12.96 -1.30 -0.07
N GLU A 14 13.78 -0.27 -0.35
CA GLU A 14 14.47 -0.07 -1.63
C GLU A 14 13.54 0.10 -2.85
N ILE A 15 12.29 0.50 -2.62
CA ILE A 15 11.29 0.76 -3.66
C ILE A 15 11.47 2.18 -4.24
N GLN A 16 11.50 2.30 -5.57
CA GLN A 16 11.63 3.59 -6.24
C GLN A 16 10.32 4.40 -6.19
N THR A 17 10.32 5.54 -5.48
CA THR A 17 9.09 6.32 -5.21
C THR A 17 8.84 7.50 -6.16
N GLY A 18 9.72 7.75 -7.14
CA GLY A 18 9.83 9.05 -7.82
C GLY A 18 8.62 9.49 -8.66
N LYS A 19 7.90 8.56 -9.30
CA LYS A 19 6.77 8.87 -10.20
C LYS A 19 5.45 8.22 -9.79
N LEU A 20 5.42 7.56 -8.63
CA LEU A 20 4.31 6.72 -8.22
C LEU A 20 3.27 7.51 -7.43
N LYS A 21 2.00 7.23 -7.72
CA LYS A 21 0.85 7.70 -6.94
C LYS A 21 0.78 6.96 -5.60
N LYS A 22 -0.02 7.50 -4.66
CA LYS A 22 -0.28 6.88 -3.34
C LYS A 22 -0.66 5.41 -3.48
N SER A 23 -1.62 5.09 -4.35
CA SER A 23 -2.13 3.73 -4.51
C SER A 23 -1.13 2.78 -5.16
N GLU A 24 -0.25 3.26 -6.03
CA GLU A 24 0.83 2.46 -6.62
C GLU A 24 1.92 2.15 -5.59
N LEU A 25 2.30 3.15 -4.78
CA LEU A 25 3.27 2.96 -3.69
C LEU A 25 2.80 1.92 -2.68
N ILE A 26 1.54 2.02 -2.24
CA ILE A 26 0.97 1.08 -1.28
C ILE A 26 0.94 -0.34 -1.87
N ARG A 27 0.52 -0.49 -3.13
CA ARG A 27 0.49 -1.79 -3.81
C ARG A 27 1.88 -2.42 -3.95
N LEU A 28 2.92 -1.62 -4.21
CA LEU A 28 4.29 -2.11 -4.21
C LEU A 28 4.76 -2.53 -2.83
N ILE A 29 4.42 -1.77 -1.78
CA ILE A 29 4.73 -2.16 -0.39
C ILE A 29 4.05 -3.49 -0.08
N GLN A 30 2.75 -3.63 -0.34
CA GLN A 30 2.00 -4.87 -0.14
C GLN A 30 2.67 -6.06 -0.85
N ARG A 31 3.05 -5.89 -2.12
CA ARG A 31 3.77 -6.92 -2.88
C ARG A 31 5.11 -7.27 -2.26
N THR A 32 5.85 -6.28 -1.78
CA THR A 32 7.17 -6.48 -1.16
C THR A 32 7.06 -7.16 0.20
N GLU A 33 5.96 -6.94 0.92
CA GLU A 33 5.61 -7.68 2.14
C GLU A 33 5.10 -9.11 1.89
N GLY A 34 4.87 -9.49 0.63
CA GLY A 34 4.25 -10.77 0.26
C GLY A 34 2.72 -10.81 0.42
N ASN A 35 2.10 -9.64 0.63
CA ASN A 35 0.65 -9.46 0.71
C ASN A 35 0.03 -9.31 -0.70
N CYS A 36 -1.30 -9.45 -0.77
CA CYS A 36 -2.06 -9.10 -1.97
C CYS A 36 -1.99 -7.58 -2.19
N ASP A 37 -1.69 -7.14 -3.40
CA ASP A 37 -1.64 -5.74 -3.82
C ASP A 37 -3.03 -5.16 -4.11
N CYS A 38 -3.94 -5.33 -3.13
CA CYS A 38 -5.36 -5.07 -3.27
C CYS A 38 -5.76 -3.62 -2.91
N PHE A 39 -4.84 -2.77 -2.48
CA PHE A 39 -5.17 -1.40 -2.09
C PHE A 39 -5.81 -0.63 -3.25
N ASP A 40 -6.95 0.03 -2.97
CA ASP A 40 -7.69 0.86 -3.93
C ASP A 40 -8.02 0.06 -5.22
N SER A 41 -8.45 -1.18 -5.02
CA SER A 41 -8.91 -2.07 -6.09
C SER A 41 -10.42 -2.32 -6.06
N GLY A 42 -11.16 -1.70 -5.13
CA GLY A 42 -12.59 -1.91 -4.96
C GLY A 42 -12.96 -3.27 -4.35
N ARG A 43 -11.96 -4.01 -3.83
CA ARG A 43 -12.11 -5.34 -3.23
C ARG A 43 -12.00 -5.33 -1.71
N SER A 44 -12.12 -4.15 -1.09
CA SER A 44 -12.01 -3.99 0.37
C SER A 44 -12.98 -4.89 1.13
N ALA A 45 -14.22 -5.03 0.64
CA ALA A 45 -15.27 -5.86 1.22
C ALA A 45 -14.95 -7.37 1.23
N GLU A 46 -14.13 -7.84 0.27
CA GLU A 46 -13.81 -9.26 0.08
C GLU A 46 -12.40 -9.63 0.57
N CYS A 47 -11.60 -8.63 0.94
CA CYS A 47 -10.19 -8.80 1.34
C CYS A 47 -10.03 -9.64 2.61
N GLY A 48 -10.89 -9.45 3.62
CA GLY A 48 -10.86 -10.21 4.88
C GLY A 48 -9.64 -9.98 5.79
N GLN A 49 -8.71 -9.08 5.43
CA GLN A 49 -7.47 -8.86 6.17
C GLN A 49 -7.67 -7.92 7.37
N GLN A 50 -7.77 -8.49 8.58
CA GLN A 50 -8.10 -7.76 9.82
C GLN A 50 -6.96 -6.91 10.41
N GLY A 51 -5.76 -6.91 9.80
CA GLY A 51 -4.59 -6.16 10.26
C GLY A 51 -3.92 -5.33 9.18
N CYS A 52 -4.64 -5.00 8.11
CA CYS A 52 -4.07 -4.22 7.02
C CYS A 52 -3.81 -2.78 7.48
N LEU A 53 -2.54 -2.36 7.48
CA LEU A 53 -2.12 -0.99 7.79
C LEU A 53 -2.85 0.07 6.95
N TRP A 54 -3.26 -0.33 5.74
CA TRP A 54 -3.91 0.53 4.76
C TRP A 54 -5.43 0.58 4.89
N GLY A 55 -6.03 -0.20 5.80
CA GLY A 55 -7.48 -0.44 5.88
C GLY A 55 -8.31 0.84 5.96
N GLU A 56 -7.86 1.83 6.74
CA GLU A 56 -8.57 3.12 6.89
C GLU A 56 -8.55 3.98 5.61
N ASP A 57 -7.54 3.78 4.75
CA ASP A 57 -7.37 4.51 3.49
C ASP A 57 -7.84 3.68 2.26
N CYS A 58 -8.28 2.43 2.46
CA CYS A 58 -8.56 1.47 1.39
C CYS A 58 -10.02 1.53 0.94
N ASN A 59 -10.24 1.50 -0.38
CA ASN A 59 -11.56 1.45 -1.02
C ASN A 59 -11.68 0.21 -1.92
#